data_AF-A0A2E6W8N8-F1
#
_entry.id   AF-A0A2E6W8N8-F1
#
_cell.length_a   1.000
_cell.length_b   1.000
_cell.length_c   1.000
_cell.angle_alpha   90.00
_cell.angle_beta   90.00
_cell.angle_gamma   90.00
#
_symmetry.space_group_name_H-M   'P 1'
#
loop_
_entity.id
_entity.type
_entity.pdbx_description
1 polymer ?
#
loop_
_entity_poly.entity_id
_entity_poly.type
_entity_poly.pdbx_seq_one_letter_code
_entity_poly.pdbx_strand_id
1 'polypeptide(L)'
;MANFKKSWIAEVGINHVPAYQASGRPFATASLNCETGEGHAVYFPYVTRWIQIINNDTGNAVKVGFSRRGLDSEQNFFTIGKGATGQPTASERLELKVSELHITGSTNVDIIAGLTTIPSERTTTETGPSWSGSAGVG
;
A
#
# COMPACT_ATOMS: atom_id res chain seq x y z
N MET A 1 -24.05 34.42 7.74
CA MET A 1 -23.29 33.47 6.90
C MET A 1 -21.87 33.35 7.44
N ALA A 2 -21.51 32.27 8.13
CA ALA A 2 -20.12 32.02 8.51
C ALA A 2 -19.90 30.51 8.69
N ASN A 3 -19.51 29.83 7.61
CA ASN A 3 -19.02 28.44 7.66
C ASN A 3 -18.18 28.10 6.40
N PHE A 4 -17.39 29.06 5.91
CA PHE A 4 -16.40 28.76 4.87
C PHE A 4 -15.11 28.26 5.53
N LYS A 5 -14.97 26.93 5.66
CA LYS A 5 -13.70 26.31 6.02
C LYS A 5 -12.76 26.48 4.81
N LYS A 6 -11.60 27.09 5.02
CA LYS A 6 -10.59 27.29 3.96
C LYS A 6 -10.28 25.93 3.31
N SER A 7 -10.18 25.86 1.98
CA SER A 7 -10.07 24.59 1.24
C SER A 7 -8.88 23.73 1.67
N TRP A 8 -7.79 24.36 2.14
CA TRP A 8 -6.61 23.67 2.70
C TRP A 8 -6.76 23.20 4.16
N ILE A 9 -7.88 23.54 4.84
CA ILE A 9 -8.26 23.10 6.20
C ILE A 9 -9.45 22.11 6.12
N ALA A 10 -9.94 21.79 4.92
CA ALA A 10 -11.00 20.81 4.77
C ALA A 10 -10.44 19.42 5.13
N GLU A 11 -10.92 18.88 6.24
CA GLU A 11 -10.59 17.55 6.70
C GLU A 11 -11.34 16.53 5.84
N VAL A 12 -10.66 16.02 4.81
CA VAL A 12 -11.24 15.11 3.80
C VAL A 12 -11.29 13.66 4.27
N GLY A 13 -12.43 12.99 4.11
CA GLY A 13 -12.60 11.57 4.43
C GLY A 13 -12.40 10.67 3.20
N ILE A 14 -12.55 9.35 3.38
CA ILE A 14 -12.32 8.34 2.33
C ILE A 14 -13.16 8.50 1.05
N ASN A 15 -14.31 9.16 1.15
CA ASN A 15 -15.24 9.44 0.04
C ASN A 15 -14.92 10.76 -0.69
N HIS A 16 -13.80 11.43 -0.38
CA HIS A 16 -13.43 12.68 -1.03
C HIS A 16 -12.73 12.46 -2.37
N VAL A 17 -13.52 12.35 -3.45
CA VAL A 17 -13.08 12.10 -4.83
C VAL A 17 -11.90 12.99 -5.28
N PRO A 18 -11.89 14.32 -5.03
CA PRO A 18 -10.81 15.17 -5.53
C PRO A 18 -9.42 14.81 -4.97
N ALA A 19 -9.33 14.24 -3.76
CA ALA A 19 -8.05 13.81 -3.18
C ALA A 19 -7.40 12.65 -3.96
N TYR A 20 -8.20 11.91 -4.74
CA TYR A 20 -7.75 10.81 -5.58
C TYR A 20 -7.60 11.22 -7.07
N GLN A 21 -7.95 12.46 -7.41
CA GLN A 21 -7.71 13.04 -8.74
C GLN A 21 -6.49 13.97 -8.76
N ALA A 22 -6.11 14.51 -7.61
CA ALA A 22 -4.90 15.31 -7.45
C ALA A 22 -3.62 14.44 -7.51
N SER A 23 -2.49 15.07 -7.84
CA SER A 23 -1.19 14.40 -7.74
C SER A 23 -0.93 13.96 -6.30
N GLY A 24 -0.44 12.73 -6.14
CA GLY A 24 -0.16 12.17 -4.82
C GLY A 24 1.15 12.72 -4.27
N ARG A 25 1.24 12.89 -2.94
CA ARG A 25 2.50 13.18 -2.25
C ARG A 25 3.45 11.99 -2.42
N PRO A 26 4.69 12.19 -2.86
CA PRO A 26 5.61 11.07 -3.07
C PRO A 26 5.96 10.38 -1.75
N PHE A 27 5.97 9.06 -1.79
CA PHE A 27 6.50 8.18 -0.76
C PHE A 27 7.34 7.09 -1.44
N ALA A 28 8.54 6.84 -0.92
CA ALA A 28 9.42 5.81 -1.42
C ALA A 28 10.12 5.12 -0.25
N THR A 29 10.19 3.80 -0.30
CA THR A 29 11.03 2.97 0.56
C THR A 29 11.69 1.90 -0.31
N ALA A 30 12.92 1.54 0.01
CA ALA A 30 13.77 0.70 -0.85
C ALA A 30 14.54 -0.32 -0.01
N SER A 31 15.07 -1.34 -0.68
CA SER A 31 15.93 -2.37 -0.08
C SER A 31 15.28 -3.09 1.12
N LEU A 32 13.97 -3.33 1.04
CA LEU A 32 13.26 -4.07 2.09
C LEU A 32 13.63 -5.55 2.00
N ASN A 33 14.12 -6.09 3.11
CA ASN A 33 14.31 -7.53 3.28
C ASN A 33 13.05 -8.13 3.93
N CYS A 34 12.31 -8.91 3.14
CA CYS A 34 11.05 -9.54 3.51
C CYS A 34 11.15 -11.08 3.40
N GLU A 35 12.34 -11.67 3.53
CA GLU A 35 12.59 -13.11 3.38
C GLU A 35 11.92 -13.94 4.48
N THR A 36 11.75 -13.38 5.68
CA THR A 36 11.09 -14.07 6.79
C THR A 36 9.58 -14.21 6.53
N GLY A 37 9.07 -15.42 6.74
CA GLY A 37 7.66 -15.78 6.53
C GLY A 37 6.65 -15.02 7.41
N GLU A 38 7.13 -14.13 8.29
CA GLU A 38 6.28 -13.29 9.14
C GLU A 38 5.77 -12.01 8.46
N GLY A 39 6.00 -11.81 7.16
CA GLY A 39 5.39 -10.72 6.40
C GLY A 39 5.81 -9.33 6.89
N HIS A 40 6.69 -8.67 6.16
CA HIS A 40 7.10 -7.30 6.46
C HIS A 40 5.94 -6.32 6.22
N ALA A 41 5.51 -5.63 7.28
CA ALA A 41 4.44 -4.64 7.22
C ALA A 41 4.99 -3.24 6.92
N VAL A 42 4.47 -2.61 5.88
CA VAL A 42 4.77 -1.23 5.48
C VAL A 42 3.54 -0.38 5.76
N TYR A 43 3.66 0.53 6.73
CA TYR A 43 2.59 1.44 7.12
C TYR A 43 2.72 2.78 6.40
N PHE A 44 1.62 3.24 5.82
CA PHE A 44 1.56 4.56 5.20
C PHE A 44 0.95 5.59 6.17
N PRO A 45 1.55 6.80 6.29
CA PRO A 45 1.00 7.86 7.13
C PRO A 45 -0.31 8.45 6.59
N TYR A 46 -0.54 8.30 5.28
CA TYR A 46 -1.76 8.74 4.59
C TYR A 46 -2.20 7.64 3.63
N VAL A 47 -3.48 7.61 3.29
CA VAL A 47 -4.01 6.62 2.34
C VAL A 47 -3.41 6.83 0.97
N THR A 48 -3.00 5.74 0.32
CA THR A 48 -2.44 5.78 -1.04
C THR A 48 -3.51 6.17 -2.06
N ARG A 49 -3.10 6.91 -3.09
CA ARG A 49 -3.83 7.05 -4.36
C ARG A 49 -3.41 5.92 -5.30
N TRP A 50 -2.10 5.66 -5.33
CA TRP A 50 -1.52 4.58 -6.11
C TRP A 50 -0.27 4.04 -5.42
N ILE A 51 0.07 2.79 -5.74
CA ILE A 51 1.27 2.09 -5.29
C ILE A 51 1.91 1.34 -6.47
N GLN A 52 3.22 1.21 -6.43
CA GLN A 52 3.99 0.34 -7.30
C GLN A 52 5.06 -0.35 -6.47
N ILE A 53 5.20 -1.65 -6.67
CA ILE A 53 6.13 -2.50 -5.96
C ILE A 53 7.14 -3.03 -6.98
N ILE A 54 8.42 -3.00 -6.63
CA ILE A 54 9.53 -3.38 -7.50
C ILE A 54 10.33 -4.45 -6.77
N ASN A 55 10.48 -5.61 -7.40
CA ASN A 55 11.30 -6.69 -6.89
C ASN A 55 12.65 -6.71 -7.62
N ASN A 56 13.72 -6.43 -6.86
CA ASN A 56 15.10 -6.46 -7.34
C ASN A 56 15.77 -7.82 -7.07
N ASP A 57 15.13 -8.71 -6.30
CA ASP A 57 15.67 -10.03 -5.99
C ASP A 57 15.63 -10.95 -7.23
N THR A 58 16.77 -11.53 -7.59
CA THR A 58 16.92 -12.42 -8.75
C THR A 58 16.64 -13.89 -8.45
N GLY A 59 16.61 -14.25 -7.16
CA GLY A 59 16.34 -15.59 -6.66
C GLY A 59 14.87 -15.83 -6.39
N ASN A 60 14.20 -14.83 -5.80
CA ASN A 60 12.88 -15.04 -5.20
C ASN A 60 11.79 -14.13 -5.76
N ALA A 61 10.58 -14.69 -5.92
CA ALA A 61 9.37 -13.93 -6.21
C ALA A 61 8.80 -13.37 -4.91
N VAL A 62 8.18 -12.19 -4.97
CA VAL A 62 7.59 -11.54 -3.80
C VAL A 62 6.08 -11.73 -3.78
N LYS A 63 5.55 -12.13 -2.63
CA LYS A 63 4.11 -12.16 -2.34
C LYS A 63 3.73 -10.86 -1.66
N VAL A 64 2.67 -10.22 -2.15
CA VAL A 64 2.15 -8.96 -1.63
C VAL A 64 0.68 -9.14 -1.24
N GLY A 65 0.36 -8.77 -0.01
CA GLY A 65 -0.99 -8.79 0.56
C GLY A 65 -1.34 -7.43 1.14
N PHE A 66 -2.64 -7.16 1.26
CA PHE A 66 -3.14 -5.92 1.90
C PHE A 66 -3.35 -6.09 3.40
N SER A 67 -3.10 -7.28 3.92
CA SER A 67 -3.05 -7.57 5.34
C SER A 67 -2.11 -8.74 5.64
N ARG A 68 -1.84 -8.91 6.93
CA ARG A 68 -1.10 -10.05 7.47
C ARG A 68 -1.80 -11.39 7.17
N ARG A 69 -3.10 -11.46 7.43
CA ARG A 69 -3.89 -12.70 7.30
C ARG A 69 -4.00 -13.17 5.86
N GLY A 70 -4.03 -12.25 4.90
CA GLY A 70 -4.02 -12.59 3.47
C GLY A 70 -2.76 -13.35 3.05
N LEU A 71 -1.61 -13.00 3.64
CA LEU A 71 -0.35 -13.72 3.44
C LEU A 71 -0.30 -15.04 4.21
N ASP A 72 -0.70 -15.04 5.49
CA ASP A 72 -0.62 -16.23 6.36
C ASP A 72 -1.53 -17.37 5.92
N SER A 73 -2.70 -17.04 5.37
CA SER A 73 -3.64 -18.02 4.82
C SER A 73 -3.26 -18.54 3.44
N GLU A 74 -2.21 -17.98 2.82
CA GLU A 74 -1.80 -18.22 1.43
C GLU A 74 -2.94 -18.10 0.40
N GLN A 75 -3.96 -17.28 0.67
CA GLN A 75 -5.16 -17.21 -0.17
C GLN A 75 -5.40 -15.83 -0.79
N ASN A 76 -5.04 -14.74 -0.10
CA ASN A 76 -5.38 -13.38 -0.54
C ASN A 76 -4.11 -12.54 -0.76
N PHE A 77 -3.29 -12.99 -1.71
CA PHE A 77 -2.07 -12.28 -2.12
C PHE A 77 -1.91 -12.33 -3.64
N PHE A 78 -1.11 -11.41 -4.16
CA PHE A 78 -0.64 -11.46 -5.54
C PHE A 78 0.89 -11.54 -5.57
N THR A 79 1.42 -12.07 -6.66
CA THR A 79 2.86 -12.33 -6.79
C THR A 79 3.46 -11.40 -7.82
N ILE A 80 4.60 -10.80 -7.49
CA ILE A 80 5.46 -10.12 -8.45
C ILE A 80 6.65 -11.06 -8.69
N GLY A 81 6.93 -11.31 -9.97
CA GLY A 81 8.01 -12.20 -10.38
C GLY A 81 9.36 -11.75 -9.81
N LYS A 82 10.31 -12.68 -9.76
CA LYS A 82 11.71 -12.34 -9.49
C LYS A 82 12.25 -11.39 -10.57
N GLY A 83 13.19 -10.55 -10.21
CA GLY A 83 14.00 -9.80 -11.17
C GLY A 83 14.99 -10.71 -11.90
N ALA A 84 15.74 -10.12 -12.81
CA ALA A 84 16.96 -10.66 -13.38
C ALA A 84 18.12 -9.70 -13.11
N THR A 85 19.36 -10.13 -13.32
CA THR A 85 20.55 -9.31 -13.08
C THR A 85 20.45 -7.99 -13.86
N GLY A 86 20.37 -6.87 -13.13
CA GLY A 86 20.22 -5.53 -13.71
C GLY A 86 18.86 -5.23 -14.35
N GLN A 87 17.85 -6.08 -14.13
CA GLN A 87 16.50 -5.95 -14.67
C GLN A 87 15.48 -6.30 -13.59
N PRO A 88 15.02 -5.33 -12.79
CA PRO A 88 14.03 -5.59 -11.75
C PRO A 88 12.66 -5.87 -12.36
N THR A 89 11.83 -6.62 -11.64
CA THR A 89 10.44 -6.87 -12.02
C THR A 89 9.54 -5.98 -11.18
N ALA A 90 8.75 -5.14 -11.84
CA ALA A 90 7.83 -4.23 -11.16
C ALA A 90 6.38 -4.66 -11.38
N SER A 91 5.51 -4.36 -10.41
CA SER A 91 4.07 -4.32 -10.64
C SER A 91 3.73 -3.17 -11.59
N GLU A 92 2.56 -3.26 -12.21
CA GLU A 92 1.91 -2.07 -12.74
C GLU A 92 1.60 -1.08 -11.61
N ARG A 93 1.24 0.14 -11.98
CA ARG A 93 0.77 1.12 -11.02
C ARG A 93 -0.65 0.77 -10.56
N LEU A 94 -0.76 0.31 -9.33
CA LEU A 94 -2.02 -0.08 -8.71
C LEU A 94 -2.69 1.17 -8.13
N GLU A 95 -3.78 1.63 -8.73
CA GLU A 95 -4.59 2.77 -8.24
C GLU A 95 -5.52 2.33 -7.10
N LEU A 96 -4.90 1.92 -5.98
CA LEU A 96 -5.60 1.38 -4.81
C LEU A 96 -5.47 2.31 -3.61
N LYS A 97 -6.54 2.32 -2.80
CA LYS A 97 -6.60 3.03 -1.53
C LYS A 97 -6.19 2.07 -0.43
N VAL A 98 -5.01 2.27 0.14
CA VAL A 98 -4.42 1.34 1.10
C VAL A 98 -3.73 2.14 2.21
N SER A 99 -3.83 1.66 3.45
CA SER A 99 -3.15 2.21 4.63
C SER A 99 -1.91 1.40 5.03
N GLU A 100 -1.88 0.11 4.70
CA GLU A 100 -0.78 -0.80 4.99
C GLU A 100 -0.58 -1.83 3.89
N LEU A 101 0.67 -2.26 3.69
CA LEU A 101 1.02 -3.32 2.77
C LEU A 101 1.81 -4.38 3.52
N HIS A 102 1.53 -5.65 3.29
CA HIS A 102 2.28 -6.77 3.86
C HIS A 102 3.01 -7.50 2.74
N ILE A 103 4.30 -7.78 2.94
CA ILE A 103 5.18 -8.30 1.89
C ILE A 103 6.00 -9.47 2.43
N THR A 104 6.15 -10.56 1.68
CA THR A 104 7.03 -11.67 2.06
C THR A 104 7.66 -12.36 0.85
N GLY A 105 8.77 -13.06 1.07
CA GLY A 105 9.39 -13.96 0.10
C GLY A 105 10.49 -13.34 -0.77
N SER A 106 10.89 -12.08 -0.57
CA SER A 106 12.01 -11.46 -1.29
C SER A 106 12.93 -10.70 -0.35
N THR A 107 14.23 -10.68 -0.67
CA THR A 107 15.27 -10.00 0.11
C THR A 107 15.48 -8.54 -0.30
N ASN A 108 14.93 -8.12 -1.44
CA ASN A 108 15.15 -6.80 -2.00
C ASN A 108 13.91 -6.29 -2.75
N VAL A 109 13.09 -5.53 -2.03
CA VAL A 109 11.85 -4.93 -2.55
C VAL A 109 11.89 -3.41 -2.36
N ASP A 110 11.54 -2.68 -3.43
CA ASP A 110 11.28 -1.24 -3.38
C ASP A 110 9.79 -0.97 -3.55
N ILE A 111 9.31 0.09 -2.92
CA ILE A 111 7.94 0.54 -2.98
C ILE A 111 7.94 2.03 -3.24
N ILE A 112 7.19 2.43 -4.25
CA ILE A 112 6.88 3.83 -4.53
C ILE A 112 5.36 4.01 -4.49
N ALA A 113 4.91 5.06 -3.83
CA ALA A 113 3.50 5.36 -3.67
C ALA A 113 3.23 6.86 -3.81
N GLY A 114 2.05 7.19 -4.33
CA GLY A 114 1.50 8.53 -4.25
C GLY A 114 0.46 8.58 -3.16
N LEU A 115 0.73 9.30 -2.07
CA LEU A 115 -0.16 9.45 -0.94
C LEU A 115 -1.19 10.56 -1.16
N THR A 116 -2.39 10.37 -0.62
CA THR A 116 -3.41 11.42 -0.55
C THR A 116 -3.19 12.32 0.68
N THR A 117 -4.07 13.30 0.88
CA THR A 117 -4.11 14.13 2.09
C THR A 117 -5.04 13.56 3.17
N ILE A 118 -5.52 12.32 3.01
CA ILE A 118 -6.41 11.65 3.97
C ILE A 118 -5.52 10.86 4.94
N PRO A 119 -5.47 11.23 6.23
CA PRO A 119 -4.72 10.48 7.25
C PRO A 119 -5.26 9.05 7.34
N SER A 120 -4.39 8.06 7.52
CA SER A 120 -4.78 6.65 7.67
C SER A 120 -5.73 6.41 8.86
N GLU A 121 -5.54 7.15 9.95
CA GLU A 121 -6.43 7.17 11.14
C GLU A 121 -7.88 7.54 10.81
N ARG A 122 -8.13 8.25 9.71
CA ARG A 122 -9.48 8.64 9.28
C ARG A 122 -10.12 7.62 8.35
N THR A 123 -9.46 6.49 8.18
CA THR A 123 -9.97 5.31 7.50
C THR A 123 -10.21 4.14 8.45
N THR A 124 -10.05 4.31 9.76
CA THR A 124 -10.51 3.30 10.70
C THR A 124 -12.02 3.49 10.92
N THR A 125 -12.79 2.44 10.69
CA THR A 125 -14.19 2.34 11.12
C THR A 125 -14.23 1.58 12.46
N GLU A 126 -15.41 1.48 13.08
CA GLU A 126 -15.62 0.70 14.32
C GLU A 126 -15.20 -0.79 14.21
N THR A 127 -14.92 -1.28 13.00
CA THR A 127 -14.50 -2.68 12.70
C THR A 127 -13.05 -2.81 12.21
N GLY A 128 -12.24 -1.74 12.26
CA GLY A 128 -10.83 -1.73 11.84
C GLY A 128 -10.55 -0.76 10.68
N PRO A 129 -9.31 -0.72 10.12
CA PRO A 129 -9.02 0.05 8.91
C PRO A 129 -9.99 -0.33 7.78
N SER A 130 -10.32 0.62 6.89
CA SER A 130 -11.50 0.63 5.99
C SER A 130 -11.59 -0.52 4.97
N TRP A 131 -10.72 -1.50 5.07
CA TRP A 131 -10.86 -2.83 4.48
C TRP A 131 -10.45 -3.83 5.55
N SER A 132 -11.36 -4.05 6.51
CA SER A 132 -11.25 -5.16 7.45
C SER A 132 -11.09 -6.42 6.63
N GLY A 133 -10.02 -7.15 6.92
CA GLY A 133 -9.57 -8.30 6.17
C GLY A 133 -10.53 -9.46 5.90
N SER A 134 -11.73 -9.36 6.44
CA SER A 134 -12.72 -10.43 6.44
C SER A 134 -13.39 -10.73 5.09
N ALA A 135 -13.21 -9.89 4.05
CA ALA A 135 -13.85 -10.11 2.74
C ALA A 135 -12.87 -9.95 1.55
N GLY A 136 -12.08 -11.00 1.27
CA GLY A 136 -11.27 -11.12 0.05
C GLY A 136 -10.02 -10.23 -0.03
N VAL A 137 -9.78 -9.42 1.00
CA VAL A 137 -8.58 -8.58 1.17
C VAL A 137 -7.62 -9.13 2.23
N GLY A 138 -8.06 -10.16 2.98
CA GLY A 138 -7.34 -10.85 4.05
C GLY A 138 -7.35 -10.07 5.33
#